data_AF-A0A7S0P1V0-F1
#
_entry.id   AF-A0A7S0P1V0-F1
#
_cell.length_a   1.000
_cell.length_b   1.000
_cell.length_c   1.000
_cell.angle_alpha   90.00
_cell.angle_beta   90.00
_cell.angle_gamma   90.00
#
_symmetry.space_group_name_H-M   'P 1'
#
loop_
_entity.id
_entity.type
_entity.pdbx_description
1 polymer ?
#
loop_
_entity_poly.entity_id
_entity_poly.type
_entity_poly.pdbx_seq_one_letter_code
_entity_poly.pdbx_strand_id
1 'polypeptide(L)'
;VETREAAAVSLRDVAGRTDARLIAQGVHLPLPLNALEYFDVHSAKVRHLVDFSGARRSYSPATQLEPESLAWSADGATVFASLQPNAAIVTIDARTATAQRITPLGLKDWSAAGSTEGLDTVRDGTCTLEHKPFSTLVSVGAVASFSIDGEDYLLAASEGDDKTYGEVDEGKKFRKLIITPFAFHANFAEFVEPVPAGGRTGVLEQAF
;
A
#
# COMPACT_ATOMS: atom_id res chain seq x y z
N VAL A 1 -33.86 -4.01 -4.50
CA VAL A 1 -32.65 -4.86 -4.51
C VAL A 1 -32.84 -5.91 -3.44
N GLU A 2 -33.02 -7.17 -3.81
CA GLU A 2 -32.98 -8.27 -2.84
C GLU A 2 -31.53 -8.55 -2.50
N THR A 3 -31.14 -8.37 -1.24
CA THR A 3 -29.84 -8.80 -0.73
C THR A 3 -30.04 -10.15 -0.04
N ARG A 4 -29.47 -11.21 -0.60
CA ARG A 4 -29.29 -12.47 0.13
C ARG A 4 -28.30 -12.25 1.29
N GLU A 5 -28.28 -13.19 2.22
CA GLU A 5 -27.29 -13.22 3.30
C GLU A 5 -25.88 -13.13 2.71
N ALA A 6 -25.09 -12.15 3.17
CA ALA A 6 -23.74 -11.91 2.68
C ALA A 6 -22.74 -12.74 3.50
N ALA A 7 -21.86 -13.48 2.83
CA ALA A 7 -20.75 -14.17 3.49
C ALA A 7 -19.57 -13.21 3.62
N ALA A 8 -19.06 -13.05 4.85
CA ALA A 8 -17.87 -12.24 5.10
C ALA A 8 -16.60 -13.02 4.70
N VAL A 9 -15.72 -12.37 3.94
CA VAL A 9 -14.41 -12.91 3.59
C VAL A 9 -13.39 -12.45 4.62
N SER A 10 -12.77 -13.39 5.33
CA SER A 10 -11.67 -13.08 6.25
C SER A 10 -10.34 -12.98 5.49
N LEU A 11 -9.58 -11.91 5.71
CA LEU A 11 -8.22 -11.76 5.17
C LEU A 11 -7.14 -12.32 6.10
N ARG A 12 -7.50 -12.86 7.28
CA ARG A 12 -6.53 -13.34 8.28
C ARG A 12 -5.63 -14.45 7.75
N ASP A 13 -6.16 -15.34 6.93
CA ASP A 13 -5.41 -16.50 6.44
C ASP A 13 -4.36 -16.11 5.39
N VAL A 14 -4.65 -15.11 4.56
CA VAL A 14 -3.68 -14.57 3.59
C VAL A 14 -2.68 -13.62 4.26
N ALA A 15 -3.11 -12.85 5.25
CA ALA A 15 -2.27 -11.90 5.98
C ALA A 15 -1.31 -12.57 6.98
N GLY A 16 -1.73 -13.68 7.60
CA GLY A 16 -0.98 -14.33 8.67
C GLY A 16 -1.11 -13.62 10.02
N ARG A 17 -0.23 -14.00 10.97
CA ARG A 17 -0.27 -13.51 12.36
C ARG A 17 0.64 -12.31 12.64
N THR A 18 1.66 -12.12 11.81
CA THR A 18 2.68 -11.07 11.94
C THR A 18 2.98 -10.45 10.59
N ASP A 19 3.41 -9.19 10.58
CA ASP A 19 3.70 -8.41 9.37
C ASP A 19 4.75 -9.06 8.46
N ALA A 20 5.66 -9.83 9.05
CA ALA A 20 6.78 -10.47 8.36
C ALA A 20 6.37 -11.26 7.11
N ARG A 21 5.18 -11.89 7.10
CA ARG A 21 4.69 -12.62 5.93
C ARG A 21 4.38 -11.68 4.77
N LEU A 22 3.59 -10.64 5.04
CA LEU A 22 3.18 -9.66 4.03
C LEU A 22 4.40 -8.88 3.50
N ILE A 23 5.29 -8.46 4.40
CA ILE A 23 6.54 -7.78 4.05
C ILE A 23 7.43 -8.68 3.18
N ALA A 24 7.60 -9.96 3.55
CA ALA A 24 8.40 -10.90 2.75
C ALA A 24 7.77 -11.20 1.37
N GLN A 25 6.46 -11.02 1.25
CA GLN A 25 5.75 -11.09 -0.02
C GLN A 25 5.82 -9.78 -0.81
N GLY A 26 6.43 -8.71 -0.29
CA GLY A 26 6.46 -7.40 -0.96
C GLY A 26 5.11 -6.67 -0.93
N VAL A 27 4.22 -7.04 -0.01
CA VAL A 27 2.97 -6.31 0.23
C VAL A 27 3.29 -5.12 1.13
N HIS A 28 2.91 -3.93 0.69
CA HIS A 28 3.11 -2.72 1.48
C HIS A 28 2.13 -2.68 2.65
N LEU A 29 2.60 -2.24 3.81
CA LEU A 29 1.81 -1.99 4.99
C LEU A 29 1.97 -0.52 5.36
N PRO A 30 0.90 0.30 5.33
CA PRO A 30 1.02 1.70 5.71
C PRO A 30 1.48 1.86 7.16
N LEU A 31 0.74 1.29 8.13
CA LEU A 31 1.07 1.35 9.55
C LEU A 31 1.37 -0.05 10.10
N PRO A 32 2.55 -0.64 9.79
CA PRO A 32 2.94 -1.89 10.42
C PRO A 32 3.05 -1.71 11.93
N LEU A 33 3.02 -2.81 12.68
CA LEU A 33 3.00 -2.75 14.15
C LEU A 33 4.16 -1.93 14.70
N ASN A 34 5.36 -2.10 14.15
CA ASN A 34 6.56 -1.36 14.56
C ASN A 34 6.42 0.16 14.33
N ALA A 35 5.75 0.59 13.25
CA ALA A 35 5.49 2.00 12.98
C ALA A 35 4.51 2.58 14.01
N LEU A 36 3.45 1.83 14.36
CA LEU A 36 2.52 2.23 15.42
C LEU A 36 3.24 2.40 16.77
N GLU A 37 4.14 1.47 17.12
CA GLU A 37 4.95 1.56 18.35
C GLU A 37 5.87 2.79 18.34
N TYR A 38 6.48 3.08 17.19
CA TYR A 38 7.31 4.27 17.02
C TYR A 38 6.49 5.56 17.19
N PHE A 39 5.38 5.70 16.47
CA PHE A 39 4.58 6.94 16.48
C PHE A 39 3.89 7.20 17.81
N ASP A 40 3.52 6.16 18.57
CA ASP A 40 3.01 6.28 19.95
C ASP A 40 3.99 7.07 20.85
N VAL A 41 5.30 6.86 20.67
CA VAL A 41 6.36 7.54 21.42
C VAL A 41 6.76 8.87 20.80
N HIS A 42 6.84 8.95 19.47
CA HIS A 42 7.53 10.04 18.77
C HIS A 42 6.61 11.13 18.18
N SER A 43 5.30 10.90 18.13
CA SER A 43 4.33 11.85 17.55
C SER A 43 3.76 12.84 18.57
N ALA A 44 4.58 13.41 19.45
CA ALA A 44 4.11 14.21 20.59
C ALA A 44 3.17 15.39 20.21
N LYS A 45 3.29 15.92 18.99
CA LYS A 45 2.43 16.99 18.46
C LYS A 45 1.01 16.54 18.11
N VAL A 46 0.82 15.27 17.73
CA VAL A 46 -0.48 14.75 17.23
C VAL A 46 -0.98 13.54 18.02
N ARG A 47 -0.20 13.00 18.98
CA ARG A 47 -0.58 11.84 19.81
C ARG A 47 -1.86 12.04 20.62
N HIS A 48 -2.31 13.27 20.80
CA HIS A 48 -3.57 13.58 21.49
C HIS A 48 -4.79 13.52 20.56
N LEU A 49 -4.55 13.42 19.25
CA LEU A 49 -5.58 13.30 18.20
C LEU A 49 -5.77 11.84 17.77
N VAL A 50 -4.81 10.96 18.07
CA VAL A 50 -4.79 9.56 17.61
C VAL A 50 -4.48 8.62 18.78
N ASP A 51 -5.33 7.60 19.01
CA ASP A 51 -5.11 6.56 20.02
C ASP A 51 -4.25 5.41 19.47
N PHE A 52 -2.93 5.63 19.38
CA PHE A 52 -1.98 4.59 18.94
C PHE A 52 -2.00 3.36 19.85
N SER A 53 -2.14 3.56 21.17
CA SER A 53 -2.26 2.48 22.15
C SER A 53 -3.50 1.60 21.88
N GLY A 54 -4.63 2.19 21.53
CA GLY A 54 -5.84 1.49 21.08
C GLY A 54 -5.63 0.74 19.78
N ALA A 55 -5.11 1.43 18.75
CA ALA A 55 -4.83 0.84 17.45
C ALA A 55 -3.95 -0.42 17.55
N ARG A 56 -2.91 -0.37 18.39
CA ARG A 56 -2.03 -1.51 18.67
C ARG A 56 -2.75 -2.69 19.33
N ARG A 57 -3.69 -2.46 20.24
CA ARG A 57 -4.45 -3.55 20.90
C ARG A 57 -5.35 -4.29 19.92
N SER A 58 -5.89 -3.59 18.92
CA SER A 58 -6.72 -4.16 17.86
C SER A 58 -5.92 -4.64 16.64
N TYR A 59 -4.60 -4.44 16.64
CA TYR A 59 -3.77 -4.65 15.47
C TYR A 59 -3.72 -6.12 15.02
N SER A 60 -3.87 -6.34 13.73
CA SER A 60 -3.39 -7.53 13.04
C SER A 60 -2.92 -7.17 11.64
N PRO A 61 -2.08 -7.98 10.98
CA PRO A 61 -1.70 -7.71 9.59
C PRO A 61 -2.92 -7.60 8.67
N ALA A 62 -3.99 -8.37 8.95
CA ALA A 62 -5.24 -8.30 8.20
C ALA A 62 -5.97 -6.95 8.33
N THR A 63 -5.82 -6.24 9.45
CA THR A 63 -6.44 -4.90 9.63
C THR A 63 -5.72 -3.79 8.85
N GLN A 64 -4.55 -4.10 8.28
CA GLN A 64 -3.79 -3.18 7.42
C GLN A 64 -4.07 -3.42 5.93
N LEU A 65 -4.83 -4.45 5.57
CA LEU A 65 -5.23 -4.72 4.19
C LEU A 65 -6.56 -4.02 3.92
N GLU A 66 -6.59 -3.16 2.91
CA GLU A 66 -7.78 -2.35 2.63
C GLU A 66 -8.31 -2.56 1.20
N PRO A 67 -9.39 -3.35 1.04
CA PRO A 67 -10.07 -3.52 -0.23
C PRO A 67 -10.73 -2.24 -0.73
N GLU A 68 -10.59 -1.95 -2.03
CA GLU A 68 -11.18 -0.75 -2.65
C GLU A 68 -12.15 -1.09 -3.79
N SER A 69 -11.71 -1.90 -4.76
CA SER A 69 -12.52 -2.32 -5.91
C SER A 69 -12.52 -3.83 -6.07
N LEU A 70 -13.58 -4.37 -6.68
CA LEU A 70 -13.74 -5.79 -6.99
C LEU A 70 -13.94 -6.02 -8.49
N ALA A 71 -13.37 -7.11 -8.99
CA ALA A 71 -13.63 -7.64 -10.33
C ALA A 71 -13.94 -9.14 -10.25
N TRP A 72 -14.76 -9.65 -11.16
CA TRP A 72 -15.17 -11.06 -11.20
C TRP A 72 -14.52 -11.78 -12.38
N SER A 73 -13.99 -12.98 -12.21
CA SER A 73 -13.62 -13.81 -13.37
C SER A 73 -14.83 -14.06 -14.27
N ALA A 74 -14.58 -14.35 -15.56
CA ALA A 74 -15.65 -14.53 -16.54
C ALA A 74 -16.62 -15.68 -16.19
N ASP A 75 -16.12 -16.72 -15.51
CA ASP A 75 -16.90 -17.85 -15.01
C ASP A 75 -17.61 -17.58 -13.66
N GLY A 76 -17.36 -16.41 -13.05
CA GLY A 76 -17.91 -16.01 -11.75
C GLY A 76 -17.36 -16.79 -10.55
N ALA A 77 -16.35 -17.65 -10.72
CA ALA A 77 -15.80 -18.47 -9.65
C ALA A 77 -14.82 -17.70 -8.74
N THR A 78 -14.17 -16.67 -9.30
CA THR A 78 -13.13 -15.89 -8.62
C THR A 78 -13.53 -14.43 -8.52
N VAL A 79 -13.31 -13.85 -7.35
CA VAL A 79 -13.36 -12.40 -7.13
C VAL A 79 -11.94 -11.90 -6.88
N PHE A 80 -11.56 -10.84 -7.57
CA PHE A 80 -10.31 -10.12 -7.36
C PHE A 80 -10.61 -8.82 -6.64
N ALA A 81 -9.97 -8.59 -5.50
CA ALA A 81 -10.08 -7.35 -4.75
C ALA A 81 -8.78 -6.56 -4.84
N SER A 82 -8.84 -5.30 -5.26
CA SER A 82 -7.69 -4.40 -5.18
C SER A 82 -7.44 -3.96 -3.74
N LEU A 83 -6.18 -3.91 -3.35
CA LEU A 83 -5.72 -3.36 -2.08
C LEU A 83 -4.85 -2.14 -2.38
N GLN A 84 -5.47 -0.99 -2.57
CA GLN A 84 -4.81 0.21 -3.09
C GLN A 84 -3.60 0.65 -2.27
N PRO A 85 -3.69 0.85 -0.93
CA PRO A 85 -2.53 1.29 -0.17
C PRO A 85 -1.47 0.20 -0.10
N ASN A 86 -1.87 -1.07 -0.21
CA ASN A 86 -0.95 -2.21 -0.08
C ASN A 86 -0.23 -2.58 -1.38
N ALA A 87 -0.55 -1.91 -2.50
CA ALA A 87 -0.08 -2.24 -3.84
C ALA A 87 -0.23 -3.74 -4.15
N ALA A 88 -1.42 -4.31 -3.90
CA ALA A 88 -1.66 -5.74 -4.01
C ALA A 88 -3.08 -6.08 -4.51
N ILE A 89 -3.27 -7.31 -4.99
CA ILE A 89 -4.58 -7.89 -5.33
C ILE A 89 -4.82 -9.12 -4.46
N VAL A 90 -6.02 -9.25 -3.88
CA VAL A 90 -6.46 -10.48 -3.22
C VAL A 90 -7.34 -11.29 -4.16
N THR A 91 -7.02 -12.57 -4.32
CA THR A 91 -7.84 -13.56 -5.03
C THR A 91 -8.75 -14.27 -4.03
N ILE A 92 -10.05 -14.30 -4.31
CA ILE A 92 -11.10 -14.83 -3.43
C ILE A 92 -11.90 -15.87 -4.21
N ASP A 93 -12.15 -17.01 -3.58
CA ASP A 93 -13.10 -18.01 -4.08
C ASP A 93 -14.52 -17.56 -3.76
N ALA A 94 -15.32 -17.28 -4.79
CA ALA A 94 -16.67 -16.73 -4.63
C ALA A 94 -17.65 -17.73 -4.00
N ARG A 95 -17.43 -19.03 -4.21
CA ARG A 95 -18.33 -20.09 -3.73
C ARG A 95 -18.17 -20.34 -2.24
N THR A 96 -16.94 -20.23 -1.75
CA THR A 96 -16.57 -20.52 -0.36
C THR A 96 -16.33 -19.27 0.47
N ALA A 97 -16.39 -18.08 -0.15
CA ALA A 97 -16.11 -16.79 0.49
C ALA A 97 -14.73 -16.78 1.20
N THR A 98 -13.72 -17.39 0.57
CA THR A 98 -12.39 -17.58 1.16
C THR A 98 -11.34 -16.82 0.38
N ALA A 99 -10.56 -15.99 1.07
CA ALA A 99 -9.36 -15.37 0.48
C ALA A 99 -8.28 -16.44 0.28
N GLN A 100 -7.89 -16.66 -0.97
CA GLN A 100 -6.96 -17.73 -1.34
C GLN A 100 -5.51 -17.24 -1.42
N ARG A 101 -5.30 -16.02 -1.94
CA ARG A 101 -3.98 -15.49 -2.25
C ARG A 101 -3.96 -13.97 -2.19
N ILE A 102 -2.82 -13.41 -1.80
CA ILE A 102 -2.46 -12.02 -2.03
C ILE A 102 -1.29 -11.97 -3.01
N THR A 103 -1.40 -11.12 -4.03
CA THR A 103 -0.40 -10.92 -5.07
C THR A 103 0.11 -9.49 -4.98
N PRO A 104 1.39 -9.25 -4.62
CA PRO A 104 1.98 -7.92 -4.65
C PRO A 104 2.11 -7.44 -6.10
N LEU A 105 1.99 -6.14 -6.32
CA LEU A 105 2.22 -5.49 -7.61
C LEU A 105 3.65 -4.93 -7.73
N GLY A 106 4.36 -4.91 -6.62
CA GLY A 106 5.74 -4.42 -6.54
C GLY A 106 5.84 -2.91 -6.61
N LEU A 107 7.08 -2.45 -6.77
CA LEU A 107 7.41 -1.03 -6.88
C LEU A 107 7.64 -0.68 -8.35
N LYS A 108 7.23 0.53 -8.73
CA LYS A 108 7.61 1.16 -9.98
C LYS A 108 8.93 1.90 -9.78
N ASP A 109 10.01 1.40 -10.39
CA ASP A 109 11.29 2.10 -10.43
C ASP A 109 11.16 3.33 -11.37
N TRP A 110 11.70 4.47 -10.94
CA TRP A 110 11.77 5.69 -11.75
C TRP A 110 13.20 6.05 -12.18
N SER A 111 14.18 5.19 -11.85
CA SER A 111 15.58 5.36 -12.21
C SER A 111 15.80 5.16 -13.70
N ALA A 112 16.90 5.71 -14.21
CA ALA A 112 17.30 5.53 -15.61
C ALA A 112 17.67 4.08 -15.94
N ALA A 113 17.89 3.23 -14.93
CA ALA A 113 18.23 1.83 -15.11
C ALA A 113 16.98 0.93 -15.20
N GLY A 114 15.88 1.30 -14.53
CA GLY A 114 14.67 0.46 -14.45
C GLY A 114 13.42 1.05 -15.11
N SER A 115 13.43 2.31 -15.56
CA SER A 115 12.28 2.96 -16.20
C SER A 115 12.60 3.53 -17.58
N THR A 116 11.63 3.43 -18.49
CA THR A 116 11.61 4.21 -19.75
C THR A 116 10.91 5.55 -19.60
N GLU A 117 10.31 5.83 -18.44
CA GLU A 117 9.54 7.03 -18.14
C GLU A 117 10.24 7.90 -17.09
N GLY A 118 10.12 9.22 -17.23
CA GLY A 118 10.55 10.19 -16.22
C GLY A 118 9.37 10.68 -15.38
N LEU A 119 9.67 11.28 -14.22
CA LEU A 119 8.69 11.90 -13.33
C LEU A 119 9.07 13.36 -13.08
N ASP A 120 8.08 14.25 -13.20
CA ASP A 120 8.23 15.62 -12.71
C ASP A 120 7.89 15.68 -11.22
N THR A 121 8.83 16.17 -10.43
CA THR A 121 8.72 16.25 -8.96
C THR A 121 8.80 17.70 -8.47
N VAL A 122 8.95 18.66 -9.38
CA VAL A 122 9.18 20.07 -9.06
C VAL A 122 7.93 20.87 -9.43
N ARG A 123 7.31 21.47 -8.41
CA ARG A 123 6.13 22.31 -8.61
C ARG A 123 6.53 23.73 -9.02
N ASP A 124 6.97 23.90 -10.26
CA ASP A 124 7.34 25.21 -10.84
C ASP A 124 6.45 25.66 -12.01
N GLY A 125 5.48 24.83 -12.40
CA GLY A 125 4.57 25.13 -13.50
C GLY A 125 5.10 24.73 -14.88
N THR A 126 6.27 24.10 -14.95
CA THR A 126 6.78 23.39 -16.13
C THR A 126 6.44 21.90 -16.04
N CYS A 127 6.59 21.19 -17.16
CA CYS A 127 6.49 19.73 -17.20
C CYS A 127 7.85 19.20 -17.68
N THR A 128 8.69 18.82 -16.71
CA THR A 128 10.03 18.31 -16.96
C THR A 128 10.14 16.89 -16.42
N LEU A 129 10.04 15.91 -17.31
CA LEU A 129 10.12 14.49 -16.96
C LEU A 129 11.58 14.06 -16.84
N GLU A 130 12.00 13.67 -15.64
CA GLU A 130 13.36 13.22 -15.37
C GLU A 130 13.34 11.86 -14.66
N HIS A 131 14.34 11.03 -14.93
CA HIS A 131 14.57 9.84 -14.11
C HIS A 131 14.99 10.25 -12.70
N LYS A 132 14.47 9.54 -11.70
CA LYS A 132 14.75 9.79 -10.28
C LYS A 132 15.30 8.53 -9.61
N PRO A 133 16.26 8.65 -8.67
CA PRO A 133 16.84 7.49 -7.99
C PRO A 133 15.93 7.02 -6.84
N PHE A 134 14.70 6.67 -7.15
CA PHE A 134 13.74 6.08 -6.21
C PHE A 134 12.67 5.28 -6.94
N SER A 135 11.98 4.43 -6.17
CA SER A 135 10.80 3.70 -6.61
C SER A 135 9.56 4.20 -5.87
N THR A 136 8.38 4.00 -6.46
CA THR A 136 7.08 4.29 -5.83
C THR A 136 6.20 3.06 -5.80
N LEU A 137 5.21 3.04 -4.91
CA LEU A 137 4.14 2.03 -4.94
C LEU A 137 3.30 2.16 -6.22
N VAL A 138 2.78 1.03 -6.68
CA VAL A 138 1.74 1.00 -7.71
C VAL A 138 0.38 1.08 -7.04
N SER A 139 -0.33 2.19 -7.23
CA SER A 139 -1.68 2.36 -6.72
C SER A 139 -2.70 1.69 -7.65
N VAL A 140 -3.63 0.92 -7.08
CA VAL A 140 -4.72 0.26 -7.81
C VAL A 140 -6.04 0.56 -7.11
N GLY A 141 -6.66 1.67 -7.52
CA GLY A 141 -7.95 2.08 -7.00
C GLY A 141 -9.11 1.32 -7.66
N ALA A 142 -9.02 1.09 -8.97
CA ALA A 142 -10.01 0.32 -9.73
C ALA A 142 -9.39 -0.93 -10.35
N VAL A 143 -10.17 -2.01 -10.38
CA VAL A 143 -9.82 -3.24 -11.08
C VAL A 143 -10.99 -3.72 -11.94
N ALA A 144 -10.67 -4.17 -13.15
CA ALA A 144 -11.61 -4.84 -14.05
C ALA A 144 -10.96 -6.13 -14.57
N SER A 145 -11.78 -7.13 -14.84
CA SER A 145 -11.38 -8.40 -15.43
C SER A 145 -11.92 -8.50 -16.85
N PHE A 146 -11.14 -9.11 -17.73
CA PHE A 146 -11.56 -9.40 -19.11
C PHE A 146 -10.81 -10.63 -19.61
N SER A 147 -11.38 -11.33 -20.59
CA SER A 147 -10.75 -12.52 -21.17
C SER A 147 -10.43 -12.30 -22.64
N ILE A 148 -9.24 -12.72 -23.07
CA ILE A 148 -8.83 -12.74 -24.48
C ILE A 148 -8.36 -14.16 -24.79
N ASP A 149 -8.95 -14.79 -25.81
CA ASP A 149 -8.59 -16.13 -26.26
C ASP A 149 -8.58 -17.22 -25.15
N GLY A 150 -9.44 -17.04 -24.14
CA GLY A 150 -9.57 -17.95 -23.00
C GLY A 150 -8.62 -17.68 -21.84
N GLU A 151 -7.76 -16.66 -21.94
CA GLU A 151 -6.90 -16.19 -20.85
C GLU A 151 -7.55 -15.01 -20.13
N ASP A 152 -7.60 -15.08 -18.79
CA ASP A 152 -8.14 -14.02 -17.95
C ASP A 152 -7.06 -12.98 -17.62
N TYR A 153 -7.42 -11.71 -17.82
CA TYR A 153 -6.58 -10.55 -17.54
C TYR A 153 -7.24 -9.65 -16.51
N LEU A 154 -6.41 -8.99 -15.71
CA LEU A 154 -6.83 -7.92 -14.82
C LEU A 154 -6.28 -6.59 -15.34
N LEU A 155 -7.17 -5.65 -15.59
CA LEU A 155 -6.83 -4.26 -15.80
C LEU A 155 -6.92 -3.53 -14.47
N ALA A 156 -5.88 -2.80 -14.12
CA ALA A 156 -5.81 -1.97 -12.93
C ALA A 156 -5.68 -0.50 -13.33
N ALA A 157 -6.33 0.39 -12.59
CA ALA A 157 -6.16 1.83 -12.72
C ALA A 157 -6.00 2.47 -11.34
N SER A 158 -5.18 3.52 -11.26
CA SER A 158 -5.06 4.35 -10.07
C SER A 158 -6.10 5.48 -10.14
N GLU A 159 -6.86 5.69 -9.07
CA GLU A 159 -7.82 6.81 -8.97
C GLU A 159 -7.16 8.10 -8.47
N GLY A 160 -5.99 7.98 -7.81
CA GLY A 160 -5.14 9.12 -7.46
C GLY A 160 -5.60 9.95 -6.26
N ASP A 161 -6.48 9.42 -5.40
CA ASP A 161 -6.89 10.12 -4.17
C ASP A 161 -6.10 9.66 -2.95
N ASP A 162 -5.81 10.59 -2.05
CA ASP A 162 -5.16 10.30 -0.75
C ASP A 162 -6.24 9.95 0.28
N LYS A 163 -6.00 8.98 1.16
CA LYS A 163 -6.96 8.73 2.26
C LYS A 163 -6.91 9.84 3.29
N THR A 164 -8.09 10.11 3.85
CA THR A 164 -8.29 11.11 4.90
C THR A 164 -8.91 10.48 6.13
N TYR A 165 -8.23 10.59 7.28
CA TYR A 165 -8.72 10.20 8.60
C TYR A 165 -9.16 11.44 9.37
N GLY A 166 -10.43 11.83 9.20
CA GLY A 166 -10.98 13.03 9.84
C GLY A 166 -10.31 14.31 9.33
N GLU A 167 -9.44 14.92 10.14
CA GLU A 167 -8.69 16.14 9.78
C GLU A 167 -7.26 15.85 9.26
N VAL A 168 -6.89 14.57 9.12
CA VAL A 168 -5.55 14.13 8.73
C VAL A 168 -5.58 13.44 7.37
N ASP A 169 -4.98 14.04 6.35
CA ASP A 169 -4.75 13.39 5.04
C ASP A 169 -3.41 12.61 5.08
N GLU A 170 -3.34 11.44 4.42
CA GLU A 170 -2.10 10.65 4.26
C GLU A 170 -1.03 11.40 3.44
N GLY A 171 -1.43 12.34 2.59
CA GLY A 171 -0.55 13.13 1.74
C GLY A 171 0.16 14.28 2.47
N LYS A 172 0.92 14.04 3.55
CA LYS A 172 1.75 15.09 4.17
C LYS A 172 3.21 14.98 3.78
N LYS A 173 3.86 16.15 3.69
CA LYS A 173 5.32 16.19 3.60
C LYS A 173 5.87 15.69 4.92
N PHE A 174 6.66 14.62 4.90
CA PHE A 174 7.28 14.02 6.09
C PHE A 174 7.88 15.03 7.08
N ARG A 175 8.55 16.10 6.60
CA ARG A 175 9.11 17.16 7.47
C ARG A 175 8.07 17.91 8.32
N LYS A 176 6.79 17.88 7.95
CA LYS A 176 5.69 18.48 8.69
C LYS A 176 5.27 17.63 9.89
N LEU A 177 5.57 16.33 9.86
CA LEU A 177 5.24 15.38 10.93
C LEU A 177 6.31 15.30 12.01
N ILE A 178 7.58 15.46 11.64
CA ILE A 178 8.71 15.32 12.56
C ILE A 178 9.03 16.61 13.33
N ILE A 179 9.56 16.46 14.55
CA ILE A 179 9.90 17.57 15.45
C ILE A 179 11.26 18.18 15.08
N THR A 180 12.23 17.38 14.62
CA THR A 180 13.54 17.82 14.15
C THR A 180 14.03 16.97 12.96
N PRO A 181 14.71 17.57 11.96
CA PRO A 181 15.05 16.90 10.69
C PRO A 181 16.29 15.99 10.71
N PHE A 182 16.85 15.66 11.88
CA PHE A 182 18.20 15.08 11.96
C PHE A 182 18.31 13.61 12.40
N ALA A 183 17.21 12.86 12.53
CA ALA A 183 17.33 11.44 12.83
C ALA A 183 16.21 10.60 12.20
N PHE A 184 16.43 10.13 10.97
CA PHE A 184 15.93 8.80 10.58
C PHE A 184 16.81 7.79 11.32
N HIS A 185 16.32 7.27 12.44
CA HIS A 185 17.01 6.22 13.20
C HIS A 185 17.09 4.91 12.40
N ALA A 186 17.94 3.97 12.83
CA ALA A 186 18.02 2.62 12.26
C ALA A 186 16.69 1.84 12.28
N ASN A 187 15.67 2.34 12.99
CA ASN A 187 14.34 1.78 13.11
C ASN A 187 13.45 1.96 11.85
N PHE A 188 14.00 2.57 10.79
CA PHE A 188 13.32 2.76 9.49
C PHE A 188 14.12 2.11 8.35
N ALA A 189 14.98 1.14 8.66
CA ALA A 189 15.83 0.48 7.68
C ALA A 189 15.01 -0.25 6.60
N GLU A 190 13.78 -0.65 6.92
CA GLU A 190 12.80 -1.23 6.00
C GLU A 190 12.32 -0.27 4.89
N PHE A 191 12.49 1.05 5.08
CA PHE A 191 12.14 2.08 4.09
C PHE A 191 13.35 2.55 3.27
N VAL A 192 14.50 1.89 3.45
CA VAL A 192 15.74 2.14 2.72
C VAL A 192 16.02 0.92 1.85
N GLU A 193 15.84 1.06 0.53
CA GLU A 193 16.26 0.01 -0.40
C GLU A 193 17.79 -0.15 -0.38
N PRO A 194 18.33 -1.39 -0.43
CA PRO A 194 19.75 -1.60 -0.59
C PRO A 194 20.23 -1.07 -1.94
N VAL A 195 21.26 -0.23 -1.89
CA VAL A 195 21.90 0.37 -3.06
C VAL A 195 22.85 -0.63 -3.73
N PRO A 196 22.79 -0.85 -5.06
CA PRO A 196 23.95 -1.32 -5.80
C PRO A 196 24.98 -0.17 -5.84
N ALA A 197 26.03 -0.27 -5.03
CA ALA A 197 27.18 0.64 -4.90
C ALA A 197 27.05 2.07 -5.51
N GLY A 198 26.65 3.08 -4.73
CA GLY A 198 26.99 4.47 -5.09
C GLY A 198 26.13 5.64 -4.60
N GLY A 199 24.90 5.46 -4.13
CA GLY A 199 24.09 6.58 -3.68
C GLY A 199 22.84 6.17 -2.92
N ARG A 200 22.41 6.97 -1.93
CA ARG A 200 21.18 6.72 -1.16
C ARG A 200 19.95 6.73 -2.08
N THR A 201 19.34 5.57 -2.31
CA THR A 201 17.96 5.41 -2.81
C THR A 201 17.02 5.33 -1.61
N GLY A 202 15.92 6.08 -1.66
CA GLY A 202 14.82 5.93 -0.72
C GLY A 202 13.59 5.41 -1.47
N VAL A 203 12.73 4.65 -0.83
CA VAL A 203 11.37 4.46 -1.33
C VAL A 203 10.60 5.74 -0.99
N LEU A 204 9.98 6.37 -1.98
CA LEU A 204 9.00 7.41 -1.69
C LEU A 204 7.71 6.71 -1.25
N GLU A 205 7.63 6.47 0.06
CA GLU A 205 6.36 6.17 0.72
C GLU A 205 5.46 7.40 0.70
N GLN A 206 4.17 7.16 0.53
CA GLN A 206 3.14 8.01 1.14
C GLN A 206 3.25 7.82 2.67
N ALA A 207 4.28 8.41 3.28
CA ALA A 207 4.50 8.35 4.71
C ALA A 207 3.69 9.47 5.38
N PHE A 208 2.48 9.13 5.83
CA PHE A 208 1.56 9.80 6.78
C PHE A 208 1.28 11.30 6.67
#